data_AF-S4NRX9-F1
#
_entry.id   AF-S4NRX9-F1
#
_cell.length_a   1.000
_cell.length_b   1.000
_cell.length_c   1.000
_cell.angle_alpha   90.00
_cell.angle_beta   90.00
_cell.angle_gamma   90.00
#
_symmetry.space_group_name_H-M   'P 1'
#
loop_
_entity.id
_entity.type
_entity.pdbx_description
1 polymer ?
#
loop_
_entity_poly.entity_id
_entity_poly.type
_entity_poly.pdbx_seq_one_letter_code
_entity_poly.pdbx_strand_id
1 'polypeptide(L)'
;MASEILTSTDIRENLVTTAIKFLSNPNVQRCTMESKERFLRSKGLTDAEILRAIEKCGEVLDVPSFASEMMLFHHSRRSWFRERIVPLIVYGGFIYGCYWFYKNCIRHVLFVEPPKRKTSVECMDEVRKSLDVMNASISSLRGELQASVKQTAMRTQLDSLKDDIASVKGIMLNRNQFPALKTRTEPPSIPA
;
A
#
# COMPACT_ATOMS: atom_id res chain seq x y z
N MET A 1 33.17 64.67 19.29
CA MET A 1 33.61 63.42 19.94
C MET A 1 34.35 63.71 21.25
N ALA A 2 33.79 64.53 22.15
CA ALA A 2 34.47 64.99 23.38
C ALA A 2 33.65 64.72 24.66
N SER A 3 32.58 63.93 24.57
CA SER A 3 31.66 63.65 25.68
C SER A 3 31.75 62.24 26.26
N GLU A 4 32.55 61.34 25.66
CA GLU A 4 32.63 59.92 26.09
C GLU A 4 33.82 59.60 27.02
N ILE A 5 34.65 60.58 27.38
CA ILE A 5 35.89 60.34 28.15
C ILE A 5 35.70 60.62 29.66
N LEU A 6 34.56 61.17 30.09
CA LEU A 6 34.33 61.58 31.49
C LEU A 6 33.49 60.61 32.34
N THR A 7 33.06 59.46 31.82
CA THR A 7 32.35 58.44 32.61
C THR A 7 33.25 57.27 33.04
N SER A 8 34.52 57.27 32.63
CA SER A 8 35.52 56.26 33.01
C SER A 8 36.34 56.63 34.26
N THR A 9 35.86 57.58 35.07
CA THR A 9 36.46 57.84 36.39
C THR A 9 36.13 56.70 37.34
N ASP A 10 37.05 55.72 37.34
CA ASP A 10 37.27 54.67 38.34
C ASP A 10 36.13 53.64 38.52
N ILE A 11 35.82 52.88 37.46
CA ILE A 11 35.16 51.57 37.65
C ILE A 11 36.10 50.72 38.49
N ARG A 12 35.71 50.44 39.74
CA ARG A 12 36.54 49.62 40.64
C ARG A 12 36.41 48.16 40.23
N GLU A 13 37.28 47.72 39.32
CA GLU A 13 37.34 46.35 38.79
C GLU A 13 37.34 45.27 39.91
N ASN A 14 37.90 45.58 41.08
CA ASN A 14 37.85 44.70 42.26
C ASN A 14 36.43 44.40 42.76
N LEU A 15 35.54 45.41 42.73
CA LEU A 15 34.15 45.25 43.12
C LEU A 15 33.33 44.59 42.01
N VAL A 16 33.62 44.91 40.75
CA VAL A 16 33.03 44.23 39.59
C VAL A 16 33.37 42.73 39.63
N THR A 17 34.62 42.37 39.93
CA THR A 17 35.05 40.96 40.07
C THR A 17 34.34 40.27 41.23
N THR A 18 34.18 40.97 42.36
CA THR A 18 33.44 40.43 43.51
C THR A 18 31.95 40.26 43.20
N ALA A 19 31.36 41.19 42.44
CA ALA A 19 30.00 41.10 41.95
C ALA A 19 29.83 39.95 40.96
N ILE A 20 30.77 39.74 40.03
CA ILE A 20 30.76 38.58 39.12
C ILE A 20 30.81 37.28 39.93
N LYS A 21 31.66 37.19 40.96
CA LYS A 21 31.73 36.01 41.85
C LYS A 21 30.42 35.78 42.62
N PHE A 22 29.74 36.84 43.04
CA PHE A 22 28.42 36.77 43.68
C PHE A 22 27.35 36.32 42.68
N LEU A 23 27.30 36.92 41.49
CA LEU A 23 26.35 36.60 40.42
C LEU A 23 26.55 35.20 39.83
N SER A 24 27.77 34.67 39.88
CA SER A 24 28.11 33.30 39.47
C SER A 24 27.67 32.22 40.46
N ASN A 25 27.28 32.59 41.70
CA ASN A 25 26.89 31.61 42.71
C ASN A 25 25.50 31.01 42.39
N PRO A 26 25.32 29.67 42.37
CA PRO A 26 24.06 29.03 41.97
C PRO A 26 22.86 29.40 42.86
N ASN A 27 23.10 29.73 44.13
CA ASN A 27 22.01 30.17 45.03
C ASN A 27 21.54 31.58 44.69
N VAL A 28 22.45 32.44 44.25
CA VAL A 28 22.17 33.83 43.85
C VAL A 28 21.54 33.86 42.47
N GLN A 29 21.98 33.00 41.54
CA GLN A 29 21.42 32.90 40.18
C GLN A 29 19.91 32.67 40.18
N ARG A 30 19.39 31.92 41.16
CA ARG A 30 17.96 31.61 41.34
C ARG A 30 17.12 32.79 41.83
N CYS A 31 17.74 33.85 42.36
CA CYS A 31 17.04 35.06 42.78
C CYS A 31 16.68 35.95 41.58
N THR A 32 15.66 36.79 41.72
CA THR A 32 15.26 37.75 40.69
C THR A 32 16.36 38.80 40.44
N MET A 33 16.45 39.32 39.21
CA MET A 33 17.48 40.32 38.87
C MET A 33 17.36 41.60 39.71
N GLU A 34 16.14 42.04 39.99
CA GLU A 34 15.88 43.19 40.87
C GLU A 34 16.44 42.98 42.29
N SER A 35 16.36 41.76 42.82
CA SER A 35 16.94 41.42 44.14
C SER A 35 18.46 41.45 44.12
N LYS A 36 19.08 40.98 43.02
CA LYS A 36 20.54 40.99 42.82
C LYS A 36 21.07 42.43 42.71
N GLU A 37 20.41 43.28 41.91
CA GLU A 37 20.76 44.69 41.75
C GLU A 37 20.65 45.45 43.07
N ARG A 38 19.56 45.24 43.82
CA ARG A 38 19.36 45.89 45.13
C ARG A 38 20.42 45.47 46.15
N PHE A 39 20.86 44.21 46.12
CA PHE A 39 21.96 43.73 46.97
C PHE A 39 23.31 44.32 46.59
N LEU A 40 23.61 44.45 45.29
CA LEU A 40 24.85 45.07 44.83
C LEU A 40 24.88 46.59 45.11
N ARG A 41 23.74 47.28 44.96
CA ARG A 41 23.57 48.68 45.37
C ARG A 41 23.75 48.86 46.89
N SER A 42 23.19 47.97 47.71
CA SER A 42 23.37 48.03 49.17
C SER A 42 24.81 47.71 49.61
N LYS A 43 25.59 47.05 48.76
CA LYS A 43 27.03 46.84 48.92
C LYS A 43 27.89 48.02 48.44
N GLY A 44 27.29 49.11 47.96
CA GLY A 44 28.00 50.32 47.56
C GLY A 44 28.59 50.25 46.16
N LEU A 45 28.04 49.41 45.28
CA LEU A 45 28.34 49.44 43.85
C LEU A 45 27.43 50.45 43.16
N THR A 46 28.01 51.19 42.22
CA THR A 46 27.29 52.10 41.34
C THR A 46 26.59 51.32 40.23
N ASP A 47 25.54 51.91 39.64
CA ASP A 47 24.79 51.27 38.55
C ASP A 47 25.66 50.91 37.34
N ALA A 48 26.66 51.74 37.04
CA ALA A 48 27.63 51.46 35.98
C ALA A 48 28.49 50.21 36.28
N GLU A 49 28.94 50.02 37.53
CA GLU A 49 29.70 48.85 37.97
C GLU A 49 28.82 47.57 37.94
N ILE A 50 27.55 47.69 38.33
CA ILE A 50 26.58 46.58 38.36
C ILE A 50 26.29 46.08 36.95
N LEU A 51 25.97 47.00 36.03
CA LEU A 51 25.71 46.65 34.62
C LEU A 51 26.92 45.96 34.00
N ARG A 52 28.13 46.47 34.26
CA ARG A 52 29.37 45.86 33.76
C ARG A 52 29.61 44.46 34.33
N ALA A 53 29.27 44.21 35.59
CA ALA A 53 29.36 42.89 36.21
C ALA A 53 28.34 41.90 35.64
N ILE A 54 27.11 42.36 35.37
CA ILE A 54 26.04 41.54 34.76
C ILE A 54 26.39 41.20 33.31
N GLU A 55 26.88 42.17 32.54
CA GLU A 55 27.35 41.98 31.16
C GLU A 55 28.45 40.91 31.10
N LYS A 56 29.50 41.06 31.92
CA LYS A 56 30.59 40.06 32.03
C LYS A 56 30.10 38.70 32.53
N CYS A 57 29.09 38.64 33.40
CA CYS A 57 28.51 37.37 33.86
C CYS A 57 27.63 36.70 32.78
N GLY A 58 26.95 37.49 31.96
CA GLY A 58 26.12 37.02 30.84
C GLY A 58 26.95 36.41 29.73
N GLU A 59 28.09 37.02 29.40
CA GLU A 59 29.02 36.51 28.38
C GLU A 59 29.62 35.14 28.78
N VAL A 60 29.84 34.90 30.09
CA VAL A 60 30.28 33.59 30.62
C VAL A 60 29.20 32.51 30.51
N LEU A 61 27.92 32.90 30.42
CA LEU A 61 26.79 31.97 30.31
C LEU A 61 26.34 31.70 28.86
N ASP A 62 26.66 32.59 27.91
CA ASP A 62 26.11 32.53 26.54
C ASP A 62 26.90 31.67 25.54
N VAL A 63 28.09 31.16 25.92
CA VAL A 63 28.89 30.30 25.05
C VAL A 63 29.58 29.22 25.91
N PRO A 64 28.99 28.05 26.28
CA PRO A 64 28.10 27.14 25.52
C PRO A 64 27.08 26.38 26.43
N SER A 65 26.55 26.98 27.49
CA SER A 65 25.97 26.23 28.62
C SER A 65 24.49 25.85 28.46
N PHE A 66 23.68 26.64 27.76
CA PHE A 66 22.23 26.39 27.70
C PHE A 66 21.86 25.14 26.86
N ALA A 67 22.60 24.86 25.78
CA ALA A 67 22.46 23.60 25.04
C ALA A 67 22.91 22.36 25.87
N SER A 68 23.82 22.57 26.82
CA SER A 68 24.37 21.52 27.68
C SER A 68 23.48 21.22 28.89
N GLU A 69 22.73 22.20 29.41
CA GLU A 69 21.92 22.01 30.62
C GLU A 69 20.72 21.07 30.42
N MET A 70 20.16 21.00 29.19
CA MET A 70 19.16 19.99 28.84
C MET A 70 19.77 18.59 28.61
N MET A 71 21.10 18.47 28.45
CA MET A 71 21.81 17.19 28.31
C MET A 71 22.50 16.71 29.60
N LEU A 72 22.77 17.59 30.58
CA LEU A 72 23.66 17.28 31.70
C LEU A 72 23.01 16.52 32.86
N PHE A 73 21.70 16.66 33.10
CA PHE A 73 21.03 15.87 34.16
C PHE A 73 20.97 14.37 33.86
N HIS A 74 21.19 13.99 32.60
CA HIS A 74 21.27 12.60 32.20
C HIS A 74 22.71 12.20 31.84
N HIS A 75 23.78 12.92 32.16
CA HIS A 75 25.12 12.57 31.63
C HIS A 75 25.89 11.53 32.46
N SER A 76 25.80 11.58 33.80
CA SER A 76 26.71 10.82 34.69
C SER A 76 26.49 9.29 34.69
N ARG A 77 25.24 8.80 34.79
CA ARG A 77 24.96 7.35 34.59
C ARG A 77 24.89 6.98 33.11
N ARG A 78 24.52 7.90 32.23
CA ARG A 78 24.34 7.64 30.79
C ARG A 78 25.63 7.45 30.06
N SER A 79 26.80 7.92 30.48
CA SER A 79 28.02 7.64 29.68
C SER A 79 28.35 6.15 29.65
N TRP A 80 28.30 5.46 30.80
CA TRP A 80 28.53 4.01 30.86
C TRP A 80 27.46 3.21 30.11
N PHE A 81 26.18 3.59 30.25
CA PHE A 81 25.12 2.99 29.45
C PHE A 81 25.23 3.39 27.97
N ARG A 82 25.70 4.59 27.63
CA ARG A 82 25.86 5.04 26.25
C ARG A 82 27.00 4.28 25.58
N GLU A 83 28.09 4.05 26.28
CA GLU A 83 29.26 3.34 25.75
C GLU A 83 29.00 1.84 25.57
N ARG A 84 28.16 1.22 26.41
CA ARG A 84 27.84 -0.22 26.31
C ARG A 84 26.50 -0.54 25.65
N ILE A 85 25.44 0.20 25.96
CA ILE A 85 24.08 -0.07 25.47
C ILE A 85 23.86 0.53 24.09
N VAL A 86 24.44 1.69 23.73
CA VAL A 86 24.26 2.22 22.35
C VAL A 86 24.83 1.28 21.29
N PRO A 87 26.04 0.71 21.40
CA PRO A 87 26.49 -0.25 20.39
C PRO A 87 25.64 -1.53 20.40
N LEU A 88 25.11 -1.98 21.54
CA LEU A 88 24.16 -3.11 21.60
C LEU A 88 22.85 -2.80 20.88
N ILE A 89 22.29 -1.59 21.06
CA ILE A 89 21.06 -1.15 20.38
C ILE A 89 21.32 -0.94 18.89
N VAL A 90 22.44 -0.32 18.51
CA VAL A 90 22.81 -0.09 17.12
C VAL A 90 23.04 -1.44 16.42
N TYR A 91 23.76 -2.37 17.05
CA TYR A 91 24.02 -3.69 16.50
C TYR A 91 22.75 -4.56 16.44
N GLY A 92 21.92 -4.50 17.49
CA GLY A 92 20.61 -5.18 17.50
C GLY A 92 19.65 -4.62 16.46
N GLY A 93 19.60 -3.29 16.31
CA GLY A 93 18.83 -2.61 15.27
C GLY A 93 19.37 -2.89 13.87
N PHE A 94 20.69 -3.00 13.71
CA PHE A 94 21.33 -3.39 12.46
C PHE A 94 21.03 -4.85 12.10
N ILE A 95 21.10 -5.78 13.05
CA ILE A 95 20.73 -7.19 12.83
C ILE A 95 19.24 -7.32 12.51
N TYR A 96 18.37 -6.65 13.26
CA TYR A 96 16.94 -6.67 13.01
C TYR A 96 16.58 -6.01 11.68
N GLY A 97 17.26 -4.91 11.35
CA GLY A 97 17.17 -4.23 10.07
C GLY A 97 17.64 -5.12 8.92
N CYS A 98 18.75 -5.83 9.07
CA CYS A 98 19.25 -6.82 8.10
C CYS A 98 18.29 -8.01 7.98
N TYR A 99 17.70 -8.49 9.07
CA TYR A 99 16.71 -9.56 9.04
C TYR A 99 15.41 -9.11 8.35
N TRP A 100 14.95 -7.89 8.63
CA TRP A 100 13.78 -7.30 7.99
C TRP A 100 14.04 -7.02 6.51
N PHE A 101 15.21 -6.48 6.19
CA PHE A 101 15.68 -6.26 4.82
C PHE A 101 15.87 -7.58 4.07
N TYR A 102 16.36 -8.62 4.72
CA TYR A 102 16.39 -9.97 4.15
C TYR A 102 14.95 -10.46 3.87
N LYS A 103 14.07 -10.38 4.86
CA LYS A 103 12.67 -10.80 4.72
C LYS A 103 11.87 -9.95 3.73
N ASN A 104 12.24 -8.69 3.50
CA ASN A 104 11.44 -7.75 2.72
C ASN A 104 12.08 -7.43 1.37
N CYS A 105 13.39 -7.25 1.29
CA CYS A 105 14.11 -7.03 0.03
C CYS A 105 14.49 -8.35 -0.64
N ILE A 106 15.05 -9.33 0.06
CA ILE A 106 15.38 -10.62 -0.60
C ILE A 106 14.10 -11.40 -0.94
N ARG A 107 13.05 -11.35 -0.10
CA ARG A 107 11.73 -11.90 -0.45
C ARG A 107 10.98 -11.13 -1.55
N HIS A 108 11.50 -10.02 -2.05
CA HIS A 108 10.82 -9.25 -3.11
C HIS A 108 11.70 -9.06 -4.35
N VAL A 109 13.02 -9.26 -4.19
CA VAL A 109 14.04 -9.16 -5.25
C VAL A 109 14.55 -10.55 -5.68
N LEU A 110 14.72 -11.52 -4.77
CA LEU A 110 15.01 -12.91 -5.12
C LEU A 110 13.74 -13.71 -5.43
N PHE A 111 12.60 -13.30 -4.88
CA PHE A 111 11.29 -13.76 -5.33
C PHE A 111 10.77 -12.87 -6.46
N VAL A 112 11.45 -12.95 -7.61
CA VAL A 112 10.74 -13.17 -8.89
C VAL A 112 10.38 -14.67 -8.95
N GLU A 113 9.75 -15.14 -7.88
CA GLU A 113 9.01 -16.39 -7.79
C GLU A 113 7.70 -16.01 -7.11
N PRO A 114 6.56 -16.45 -7.65
CA PRO A 114 5.25 -15.91 -7.32
C PRO A 114 4.85 -16.14 -5.84
N PRO A 115 3.93 -15.32 -5.31
CA PRO A 115 3.45 -15.39 -3.93
C PRO A 115 2.87 -16.77 -3.66
N LYS A 116 3.27 -17.44 -2.56
CA LYS A 116 2.81 -18.78 -2.17
C LYS A 116 2.74 -19.73 -3.39
N ARG A 117 3.77 -20.55 -3.64
CA ARG A 117 3.57 -21.77 -4.42
C ARG A 117 2.58 -22.69 -3.68
N LYS A 118 1.28 -22.43 -3.84
CA LYS A 118 0.41 -23.40 -4.49
C LYS A 118 1.13 -23.73 -5.78
N THR A 119 1.92 -24.78 -5.63
CA THR A 119 2.72 -25.49 -6.59
C THR A 119 2.34 -25.16 -8.03
N SER A 120 3.31 -24.80 -8.89
CA SER A 120 3.09 -24.75 -10.34
C SER A 120 2.42 -26.03 -10.86
N VAL A 121 2.55 -27.15 -10.13
CA VAL A 121 1.80 -28.38 -10.38
C VAL A 121 0.31 -28.29 -10.02
N GLU A 122 -0.13 -27.54 -9.01
CA GLU A 122 -1.55 -27.36 -8.62
C GLU A 122 -2.31 -26.51 -9.66
N CYS A 123 -1.68 -25.45 -10.19
CA CYS A 123 -2.25 -24.67 -11.31
C CYS A 123 -2.31 -25.50 -12.60
N MET A 124 -1.25 -26.26 -12.91
CA MET A 124 -1.28 -27.19 -14.05
C MET A 124 -2.31 -28.30 -13.87
N ASP A 125 -2.53 -28.79 -12.65
CA ASP A 125 -3.56 -29.80 -12.34
C ASP A 125 -4.97 -29.22 -12.48
N GLU A 126 -5.17 -27.98 -12.04
CA GLU A 126 -6.45 -27.29 -12.19
C GLU A 126 -6.77 -26.98 -13.66
N VAL A 127 -5.76 -26.59 -14.45
CA VAL A 127 -5.90 -26.42 -15.90
C VAL A 127 -6.17 -27.76 -16.59
N ARG A 128 -5.47 -28.85 -16.22
CA ARG A 128 -5.75 -30.19 -16.76
C ARG A 128 -7.15 -30.66 -16.39
N LYS A 129 -7.57 -30.49 -15.15
CA LYS A 129 -8.92 -30.80 -14.68
C LYS A 129 -9.97 -29.97 -15.42
N SER A 130 -9.72 -28.69 -15.63
CA SER A 130 -10.61 -27.83 -16.42
C SER A 130 -10.69 -28.26 -17.89
N LEU A 131 -9.56 -28.67 -18.48
CA LEU A 131 -9.49 -29.21 -19.84
C LEU A 131 -10.25 -30.53 -19.96
N ASP A 132 -10.11 -31.44 -18.98
CA ASP A 132 -10.82 -32.72 -18.96
C ASP A 132 -12.33 -32.53 -18.82
N VAL A 133 -12.76 -31.63 -17.92
CA VAL A 133 -14.17 -31.25 -17.76
C VAL A 133 -14.71 -30.67 -19.06
N MET A 134 -13.98 -29.77 -19.71
CA MET A 134 -14.38 -29.17 -20.98
C MET A 134 -14.44 -30.20 -22.12
N ASN A 135 -13.48 -31.12 -22.20
CA ASN A 135 -13.48 -32.19 -23.19
C ASN A 135 -14.66 -33.16 -22.98
N ALA A 136 -14.99 -33.45 -21.72
CA ALA A 136 -16.20 -34.21 -21.37
C ALA A 136 -17.48 -33.48 -21.78
N SER A 137 -17.58 -32.15 -21.53
CA SER A 137 -18.71 -31.33 -21.96
C SER A 137 -18.84 -31.24 -23.49
N ILE A 138 -17.73 -31.13 -24.23
CA ILE A 138 -17.76 -31.14 -25.70
C ILE A 138 -18.20 -32.50 -26.22
N SER A 139 -17.76 -33.59 -25.58
CA SER A 139 -18.14 -34.96 -25.95
C SER A 139 -19.63 -35.22 -25.71
N SER A 140 -20.18 -34.77 -24.57
CA SER A 140 -21.61 -34.88 -24.29
C SER A 140 -22.43 -34.03 -25.26
N LEU A 141 -21.98 -32.80 -25.54
CA LEU A 141 -22.64 -31.92 -26.50
C LEU A 141 -22.66 -32.52 -27.91
N ARG A 142 -21.55 -33.12 -28.36
CA ARG A 142 -21.51 -33.86 -29.64
C ARG A 142 -22.48 -35.04 -29.64
N GLY A 143 -22.60 -35.75 -28.52
CA GLY A 143 -23.55 -36.85 -28.36
C GLY A 143 -25.00 -36.39 -28.48
N GLU A 144 -25.37 -35.32 -27.78
CA GLU A 144 -26.70 -34.71 -27.86
C GLU A 144 -27.01 -34.18 -29.26
N LEU A 145 -26.05 -33.53 -29.91
CA LEU A 145 -26.21 -32.98 -31.25
C LEU A 145 -26.38 -34.12 -32.28
N GLN A 146 -25.64 -35.21 -32.17
CA GLN A 146 -25.85 -36.41 -33.01
C GLN A 146 -27.21 -37.08 -32.75
N ALA A 147 -27.64 -37.16 -31.50
CA ALA A 147 -28.95 -37.70 -31.16
C ALA A 147 -30.08 -36.82 -31.74
N SER A 148 -29.94 -35.50 -31.65
CA SER A 148 -30.87 -34.53 -32.22
C SER A 148 -30.92 -34.61 -33.75
N VAL A 149 -29.76 -34.73 -34.41
CA VAL A 149 -29.69 -34.93 -35.87
C VAL A 149 -30.36 -36.24 -36.29
N LYS A 150 -30.11 -37.35 -35.57
CA LYS A 150 -30.79 -38.65 -35.83
C LYS A 150 -32.30 -38.55 -35.62
N GLN A 151 -32.75 -37.85 -34.58
CA GLN A 151 -34.17 -37.63 -34.31
C GLN A 151 -34.83 -36.81 -35.43
N THR A 152 -34.12 -35.80 -35.95
CA THR A 152 -34.60 -34.97 -37.06
C THR A 152 -34.65 -35.77 -38.37
N ALA A 153 -33.65 -36.62 -38.62
CA ALA A 153 -33.63 -37.54 -39.75
C ALA A 153 -34.76 -38.59 -39.67
N MET A 154 -35.07 -39.13 -38.47
CA MET A 154 -36.23 -40.01 -38.31
C MET A 154 -37.55 -39.28 -38.57
N ARG A 155 -37.70 -38.04 -38.08
CA ARG A 155 -38.91 -37.25 -38.30
C ARG A 155 -39.16 -37.00 -39.79
N THR A 156 -38.13 -36.66 -40.54
CA THR A 156 -38.24 -36.48 -42.00
C THR A 156 -38.62 -37.78 -42.72
N GLN A 157 -38.13 -38.95 -42.28
CA GLN A 157 -38.60 -40.23 -42.82
C GLN A 157 -40.05 -40.54 -42.45
N LEU A 158 -40.51 -40.16 -41.25
CA LEU A 158 -41.92 -40.32 -40.88
C LEU A 158 -42.83 -39.40 -41.69
N ASP A 159 -42.39 -38.19 -42.00
CA ASP A 159 -43.13 -37.27 -42.86
C ASP A 159 -43.23 -37.81 -44.29
N SER A 160 -42.14 -38.35 -44.85
CA SER A 160 -42.21 -38.98 -46.18
C SER A 160 -43.12 -40.21 -46.20
N LEU A 161 -43.08 -41.05 -45.15
CA LEU A 161 -43.99 -42.19 -45.03
C LEU A 161 -45.46 -41.74 -44.88
N LYS A 162 -45.70 -40.64 -44.17
CA LYS A 162 -47.04 -40.07 -44.05
C LYS A 162 -47.55 -39.55 -45.39
N ASP A 163 -46.68 -38.91 -46.18
CA ASP A 163 -47.00 -38.45 -47.53
C ASP A 163 -47.28 -39.64 -48.47
N ASP A 164 -46.49 -40.72 -48.38
CA ASP A 164 -46.73 -41.96 -49.12
C ASP A 164 -48.08 -42.59 -48.74
N ILE A 165 -48.40 -42.65 -47.44
CA ILE A 165 -49.70 -43.15 -46.97
C ILE A 165 -50.84 -42.25 -47.48
N ALA A 166 -50.66 -40.92 -47.46
CA ALA A 166 -51.64 -39.99 -48.00
C ALA A 166 -51.84 -40.17 -49.51
N SER A 167 -50.75 -40.44 -50.25
CA SER A 167 -50.78 -40.76 -51.68
C SER A 167 -51.51 -42.07 -51.97
N VAL A 168 -51.17 -43.14 -51.25
CA VAL A 168 -51.84 -44.45 -51.37
C VAL A 168 -53.32 -44.33 -51.01
N LYS A 169 -53.64 -43.61 -49.92
CA LYS A 169 -55.02 -43.30 -49.54
C LYS A 169 -55.71 -42.48 -50.64
N GLY A 170 -55.02 -41.54 -51.26
CA GLY A 170 -55.49 -40.77 -52.40
C GLY A 170 -55.85 -41.67 -53.58
N ILE A 171 -54.99 -42.59 -53.99
CA ILE A 171 -55.24 -43.55 -55.08
C ILE A 171 -56.39 -44.49 -54.72
N MET A 172 -56.40 -45.05 -53.50
CA MET A 172 -57.45 -45.98 -53.06
C MET A 172 -58.83 -45.31 -52.92
N LEU A 173 -58.87 -44.03 -52.51
CA LEU A 173 -60.11 -43.25 -52.45
C LEU A 173 -60.48 -42.64 -53.81
N ASN A 174 -59.53 -42.51 -54.74
CA ASN A 174 -59.78 -42.08 -56.11
C ASN A 174 -60.30 -43.26 -56.95
N ARG A 175 -61.49 -43.76 -56.58
CA ARG A 175 -62.27 -44.84 -57.21
C ARG A 175 -62.70 -44.54 -58.66
N ASN A 176 -62.21 -43.47 -59.28
CA ASN A 176 -62.63 -43.01 -60.60
C ASN A 176 -61.54 -43.26 -61.69
N GLN A 177 -60.43 -43.91 -61.34
CA GLN A 177 -59.30 -44.17 -62.26
C GLN A 177 -59.36 -45.50 -63.03
N PHE A 178 -60.43 -46.29 -62.92
CA PHE A 178 -60.66 -47.31 -63.94
C PHE A 178 -61.25 -46.63 -65.18
N PRO A 179 -60.57 -46.64 -66.34
CA PRO A 179 -61.09 -46.02 -67.55
C PRO A 179 -62.44 -46.66 -67.90
N ALA A 180 -63.51 -45.86 -67.97
CA ALA A 180 -64.77 -46.36 -68.52
C ALA A 180 -64.54 -46.73 -70.00
N LEU A 181 -64.82 -47.98 -70.34
CA LEU A 181 -64.71 -48.51 -71.71
C LEU A 181 -65.51 -47.59 -72.66
N LYS A 182 -64.84 -46.93 -73.60
CA LYS A 182 -65.49 -46.06 -74.59
C LYS A 182 -66.34 -46.93 -75.53
N THR A 183 -67.66 -46.83 -75.42
CA THR A 183 -68.58 -47.42 -76.40
C THR A 183 -68.50 -46.64 -77.71
N ARG A 184 -68.20 -47.36 -78.79
CA ARG A 184 -68.12 -46.89 -80.19
C ARG A 184 -69.50 -46.42 -80.67
N THR A 185 -69.63 -45.20 -81.20
CA THR A 185 -70.86 -44.78 -81.89
C THR A 185 -70.56 -43.68 -82.91
N GLU A 186 -70.38 -44.06 -84.17
CA GLU A 186 -70.56 -43.20 -85.36
C GLU A 186 -71.16 -44.12 -86.44
N PRO A 187 -72.38 -43.87 -86.95
CA PRO A 187 -73.01 -44.68 -88.00
C PRO A 187 -72.58 -44.23 -89.42
N PRO A 188 -72.57 -45.15 -90.42
CA PRO A 188 -72.00 -44.89 -91.73
C PRO A 188 -72.96 -44.10 -92.65
N SER A 189 -72.43 -43.15 -93.41
CA SER A 189 -73.11 -42.51 -94.55
C SER A 189 -72.65 -43.13 -95.87
N ILE A 190 -73.61 -43.48 -96.73
CA ILE A 190 -73.43 -44.16 -98.03
C ILE A 190 -73.36 -43.08 -99.13
N PRO A 191 -72.41 -43.13 -100.08
CA PRO A 191 -72.36 -42.20 -101.21
C PRO A 191 -73.21 -42.68 -102.41
N ALA A 192 -73.67 -41.72 -103.22
CA ALA A 192 -74.33 -41.93 -104.52
C ALA A 192 -73.32 -42.26 -105.63
#